data_AF-A0A7C8ZTV7-F1
#
_entry.id   AF-A0A7C8ZTV7-F1
#
_cell.length_a   1.000
_cell.length_b   1.000
_cell.length_c   1.000
_cell.angle_alpha   90.00
_cell.angle_beta   90.00
_cell.angle_gamma   90.00
#
_symmetry.space_group_name_H-M   'P 1'
#
loop_
_entity.id
_entity.type
_entity.pdbx_description
1 polymer ?
#
loop_
_entity_poly.entity_id
_entity_poly.type
_entity_poly.pdbx_seq_one_letter_code
_entity_poly.pdbx_strand_id
1 'polypeptide(L)'
;MDPIQVFFAITFVVSAYLLWFSQLSRRLTGPKVWPLVGSLPYVFMNRHRFHDWIASNLRRTGGTATYQTCTIALPFFAYKQGFYTVTCHPKNIEHILRTRFDNYPKGPEWQAAFHDLLGQGIFNSDG
;
A
#
# COMPACT_ATOMS: atom_id res chain seq x y z
N MET A 1 10.36 36.18 -14.68
CA MET A 1 9.58 35.04 -15.17
C MET A 1 8.26 35.61 -15.62
N ASP A 2 7.95 35.57 -16.90
CA ASP A 2 6.68 36.12 -17.39
C ASP A 2 5.53 35.29 -16.80
N PRO A 3 4.43 35.91 -16.36
CA PRO A 3 3.30 35.20 -15.74
C PRO A 3 2.74 34.09 -16.64
N ILE A 4 2.86 34.29 -17.95
CA ILE A 4 2.49 33.31 -18.99
C ILE A 4 3.36 32.05 -18.92
N GLN A 5 4.68 32.19 -18.74
CA GLN A 5 5.60 31.05 -18.61
C GLN A 5 5.30 30.24 -17.34
N VAL A 6 4.98 30.93 -16.24
CA VAL A 6 4.59 30.29 -14.97
C VAL A 6 3.30 29.49 -15.14
N PHE A 7 2.31 30.04 -15.84
CA PHE A 7 1.05 29.35 -16.13
C PHE A 7 1.26 28.05 -16.93
N PHE A 8 2.07 28.11 -18.00
CA PHE A 8 2.39 26.92 -18.80
C PHE A 8 3.17 25.87 -18.00
N ALA A 9 4.12 26.30 -17.17
CA ALA A 9 4.88 25.39 -16.30
C ALA A 9 3.98 24.68 -15.29
N ILE A 10 3.08 25.40 -14.62
CA ILE A 10 2.12 24.80 -13.67
C ILE A 10 1.21 23.80 -14.39
N THR A 11 0.66 24.19 -15.55
CA THR A 11 -0.25 23.32 -16.31
C THR A 11 0.46 22.05 -16.77
N PHE A 12 1.72 22.14 -17.19
CA PHE A 12 2.54 20.99 -17.56
C PHE A 12 2.82 20.06 -16.37
N VAL A 13 3.18 20.61 -15.20
CA VAL A 13 3.42 19.82 -13.99
C VAL A 13 2.14 19.10 -13.52
N VAL A 14 1.00 19.80 -13.54
CA VAL A 14 -0.29 19.21 -13.16
C VAL A 14 -0.69 18.11 -14.14
N SER A 15 -0.55 18.33 -15.45
CA SER A 15 -0.89 17.31 -16.45
C SER A 15 0.02 16.09 -16.35
N ALA A 16 1.33 16.28 -16.17
CA ALA A 16 2.28 15.20 -15.95
C ALA A 16 1.95 14.38 -14.69
N TYR A 17 1.60 15.06 -13.59
CA TYR A 17 1.16 14.40 -12.35
C TYR A 17 -0.14 13.61 -12.54
N LEU A 18 -1.15 14.19 -13.20
CA LEU A 18 -2.42 13.51 -13.46
C LEU A 18 -2.25 12.30 -14.39
N LEU A 19 -1.39 12.39 -15.40
CA LEU A 19 -1.04 11.26 -16.27
C LEU A 19 -0.36 10.16 -15.47
N TRP A 20 0.65 10.48 -14.66
CA TRP A 20 1.31 9.53 -13.78
C TRP A 20 0.33 8.87 -12.80
N PHE A 21 -0.51 9.67 -12.14
CA PHE A 21 -1.51 9.18 -11.18
C PHE A 21 -2.56 8.29 -11.85
N SER A 22 -3.00 8.62 -13.06
CA SER A 22 -3.93 7.79 -13.84
C SER A 22 -3.30 6.44 -14.20
N GLN A 23 -2.04 6.42 -14.63
CA GLN A 23 -1.32 5.18 -14.89
C GLN A 23 -1.15 4.34 -13.62
N LEU A 24 -0.85 5.00 -12.49
CA LEU A 24 -0.74 4.36 -11.19
C LEU A 24 -2.08 3.74 -10.74
N SER A 25 -3.17 4.52 -10.77
CA SER A 25 -4.48 4.06 -10.32
C SER A 25 -4.99 2.89 -11.14
N ARG A 26 -4.62 2.81 -12.43
CA ARG A 26 -4.98 1.68 -13.31
C ARG A 26 -4.20 0.40 -13.00
N ARG A 27 -3.02 0.50 -12.38
CA ARG A 27 -2.22 -0.66 -11.97
C ARG A 27 -2.69 -1.26 -10.63
N LEU A 28 -3.40 -0.48 -9.82
CA LEU A 28 -3.84 -0.90 -8.49
C LEU A 28 -5.19 -1.63 -8.58
N THR A 29 -5.20 -2.90 -8.18
CA THR A 29 -6.40 -3.74 -8.12
C THR A 29 -7.23 -3.52 -6.85
N GLY A 30 -6.71 -2.75 -5.89
CA GLY A 30 -7.32 -2.53 -4.58
C GLY A 30 -8.40 -1.45 -4.52
N PRO A 31 -8.76 -0.99 -3.30
CA PRO A 31 -9.77 0.05 -3.11
C PRO A 31 -9.39 1.36 -3.82
N LYS A 32 -10.40 2.15 -4.18
CA LYS A 32 -10.25 3.38 -4.95
C LYS A 32 -9.21 4.31 -4.30
N VAL A 33 -8.15 4.62 -5.04
CA VAL A 33 -7.13 5.56 -4.60
C VAL A 33 -7.50 6.98 -4.99
N TRP A 34 -7.26 7.93 -4.09
CA TRP A 34 -7.40 9.35 -4.34
C TRP A 34 -6.04 10.00 -4.63
N PRO A 35 -6.02 11.08 -5.43
CA PRO A 35 -4.79 11.85 -5.63
C PRO A 35 -4.32 12.39 -4.26
N LEU A 36 -3.00 12.40 -4.05
CA LEU A 36 -2.31 12.80 -2.82
C LEU A 36 -2.50 11.81 -1.65
N VAL A 37 -3.74 11.60 -1.21
CA VAL A 37 -4.06 10.84 0.03
C VAL A 37 -4.29 9.33 -0.17
N GLY A 38 -4.17 8.81 -1.39
CA GLY A 38 -4.23 7.38 -1.66
C GLY A 38 -5.53 6.72 -1.15
N SER A 39 -5.42 5.53 -0.54
CA SER A 39 -6.51 4.79 0.09
C SER A 39 -6.71 5.10 1.57
N LEU A 40 -5.92 6.02 2.13
CA LEU A 40 -5.91 6.42 3.55
C LEU A 40 -7.29 6.89 4.06
N PRO A 41 -8.07 7.69 3.30
CA PRO A 41 -9.42 8.08 3.71
C PRO A 41 -10.36 6.88 3.93
N TYR A 42 -10.28 5.86 3.06
CA TYR A 42 -11.10 4.66 3.20
C TYR A 42 -10.69 3.83 4.42
N VAL A 43 -9.39 3.73 4.70
CA VAL A 43 -8.90 3.09 5.93
C VAL A 43 -9.46 3.79 7.16
N PHE A 44 -9.44 5.13 7.18
CA PHE A 44 -9.94 5.91 8.31
C PHE A 44 -11.45 5.78 8.51
N MET A 45 -12.24 5.86 7.42
CA MET A 45 -13.70 5.68 7.47
C MET A 45 -14.09 4.27 7.95
N ASN A 46 -13.34 3.25 7.53
CA ASN A 46 -13.59 1.86 7.88
C ASN A 46 -12.81 1.37 9.12
N ARG A 47 -12.20 2.26 9.91
CA ARG A 47 -11.39 1.89 11.09
C ARG A 47 -12.11 1.00 12.10
N HIS A 48 -13.42 1.22 12.27
CA HIS A 48 -14.28 0.46 13.19
C HIS A 48 -14.53 -0.99 12.73
N ARG A 49 -14.36 -1.26 11.43
CA ARG A 49 -14.54 -2.56 10.77
C ARG A 49 -13.35 -2.84 9.85
N PHE A 50 -12.14 -2.55 10.32
CA PHE A 50 -10.93 -2.57 9.50
C PHE A 50 -10.65 -3.96 8.92
N HIS A 51 -10.68 -5.00 9.77
CA HIS A 51 -10.45 -6.38 9.33
C HIS A 51 -11.55 -6.87 8.37
N ASP A 52 -12.82 -6.60 8.68
CA ASP A 52 -13.94 -6.97 7.81
C ASP A 52 -13.87 -6.27 6.46
N TRP A 53 -13.46 -5.00 6.46
CA TRP A 53 -13.27 -4.22 5.24
C TRP A 53 -12.15 -4.81 4.38
N ILE A 54 -11.00 -5.15 4.97
CA ILE A 54 -9.90 -5.84 4.26
C ILE A 54 -10.37 -7.19 3.70
N ALA A 55 -11.03 -8.01 4.52
CA ALA A 55 -11.53 -9.31 4.10
C ALA A 55 -12.55 -9.18 2.95
N SER A 56 -13.40 -8.17 2.98
CA SER A 56 -14.34 -7.87 1.89
C SER A 56 -13.61 -7.48 0.59
N ASN A 57 -12.53 -6.70 0.68
CA ASN A 57 -11.71 -6.32 -0.48
C ASN A 57 -10.98 -7.54 -1.06
N LEU A 58 -10.43 -8.42 -0.23
CA LEU A 58 -9.81 -9.68 -0.66
C LEU A 58 -10.82 -10.59 -1.38
N ARG A 59 -12.02 -10.73 -0.83
CA ARG A 59 -13.11 -11.50 -1.45
C ARG A 59 -13.51 -10.93 -2.81
N ARG A 60 -13.52 -9.60 -2.95
CA ARG A 60 -13.80 -8.92 -4.22
C ARG A 60 -12.73 -9.19 -5.29
N THR A 61 -11.49 -9.46 -4.88
CA THR A 61 -10.42 -9.83 -5.83
C THR A 61 -10.55 -11.27 -6.34
N GLY A 62 -11.48 -12.07 -5.80
CA GLY A 62 -11.76 -13.43 -6.26
C GLY A 62 -10.57 -14.38 -6.07
N GLY A 63 -10.27 -15.16 -7.10
CA GLY A 63 -9.30 -16.28 -7.02
C GLY A 63 -7.84 -15.89 -6.78
N THR A 64 -7.45 -14.63 -7.02
CA THR A 64 -6.09 -14.16 -6.71
C THR A 64 -5.91 -13.82 -5.23
N ALA A 65 -7.01 -13.58 -4.51
CA ALA A 65 -7.05 -13.31 -3.07
C ALA A 65 -5.97 -12.31 -2.60
N THR A 66 -5.61 -11.36 -3.48
CA THR A 66 -4.47 -10.45 -3.31
C THR A 66 -4.79 -9.12 -3.98
N TYR A 67 -4.74 -8.03 -3.22
CA TYR A 67 -4.89 -6.70 -3.78
C TYR A 67 -3.71 -5.80 -3.43
N GLN A 68 -3.43 -4.85 -4.31
CA GLN A 68 -2.41 -3.82 -4.11
C GLN A 68 -3.10 -2.49 -3.88
N THR A 69 -2.64 -1.75 -2.88
CA THR A 69 -3.15 -0.42 -2.55
C THR A 69 -1.99 0.54 -2.31
N CYS A 70 -2.30 1.83 -2.35
CA CYS A 70 -1.33 2.88 -2.09
C CYS A 70 -1.89 3.85 -1.05
N THR A 71 -1.20 3.99 0.09
CA THR A 71 -1.62 4.83 1.21
C THR A 71 -1.34 6.31 0.94
N ILE A 72 -0.27 6.63 0.20
CA ILE A 72 0.10 8.00 -0.16
C ILE A 72 0.50 8.04 -1.64
N ALA A 73 -0.30 8.73 -2.46
CA ALA A 73 -0.10 8.82 -3.90
C ALA A 73 0.79 10.03 -4.27
N LEU A 74 1.96 10.14 -3.63
CA LEU A 74 2.96 11.15 -3.95
C LEU A 74 4.13 10.50 -4.69
N PRO A 75 4.58 11.01 -5.85
CA PRO A 75 5.55 10.32 -6.69
C PRO A 75 6.87 9.97 -5.99
N PHE A 76 7.34 10.73 -5.01
CA PHE A 76 8.56 10.38 -4.25
C PHE A 76 8.29 9.50 -3.02
N PHE A 77 7.14 9.67 -2.37
CA PHE A 77 6.78 8.96 -1.14
C PHE A 77 6.14 7.59 -1.43
N ALA A 78 5.39 7.50 -2.54
CA ALA A 78 4.70 6.30 -2.98
C ALA A 78 5.68 5.14 -3.15
N TYR A 79 6.83 5.38 -3.80
CA TYR A 79 7.82 4.33 -4.09
C TYR A 79 8.52 3.75 -2.86
N LYS A 80 8.65 4.52 -1.76
CA LYS A 80 9.37 4.02 -0.56
C LYS A 80 8.44 3.48 0.53
N GLN A 81 7.28 4.08 0.73
CA GLN A 81 6.40 3.75 1.87
C GLN A 81 4.91 3.79 1.53
N GLY A 82 4.55 4.06 0.27
CA GLY A 82 3.15 4.19 -0.11
C GLY A 82 2.50 2.88 -0.55
N PHE A 83 3.25 1.93 -1.10
CA PHE A 83 2.69 0.69 -1.66
C PHE A 83 2.52 -0.41 -0.62
N TYR A 84 1.29 -0.93 -0.52
CA TYR A 84 0.95 -2.05 0.34
C TYR A 84 0.30 -3.15 -0.49
N THR A 85 0.82 -4.37 -0.35
CA THR A 85 0.22 -5.58 -0.92
C THR A 85 -0.41 -6.38 0.19
N VAL A 86 -1.70 -6.68 0.07
CA VAL A 86 -2.45 -7.48 1.04
C VAL A 86 -2.85 -8.78 0.36
N THR A 87 -2.50 -9.92 0.95
CA THR A 87 -2.76 -11.25 0.39
C THR A 87 -3.30 -12.19 1.44
N CYS A 88 -4.28 -13.03 1.07
CA CYS A 88 -4.69 -14.20 1.84
C CYS A 88 -4.49 -15.52 1.06
N HIS A 89 -3.77 -15.48 -0.07
CA HIS A 89 -3.53 -16.67 -0.87
C HIS A 89 -2.50 -17.60 -0.19
N PRO A 90 -2.81 -18.89 0.03
CA PRO A 90 -1.97 -19.78 0.84
C PRO A 90 -0.54 -19.92 0.31
N LYS A 91 -0.36 -19.97 -1.02
CA LYS A 91 0.99 -20.01 -1.64
C LYS A 91 1.82 -18.75 -1.37
N ASN A 92 1.20 -17.57 -1.32
CA ASN A 92 1.91 -16.32 -1.05
C ASN A 92 2.27 -16.23 0.43
N ILE A 93 1.37 -16.70 1.31
CA ILE A 93 1.63 -16.78 2.75
C ILE A 93 2.79 -17.74 3.02
N GLU A 94 2.82 -18.93 2.42
CA GLU A 94 3.94 -19.86 2.56
C GLU A 94 5.25 -19.26 2.05
N HIS A 95 5.20 -18.53 0.92
CA HIS A 95 6.39 -17.86 0.40
C HIS A 95 6.96 -16.83 1.37
N ILE A 96 6.12 -16.01 2.00
CA ILE A 96 6.52 -14.96 2.94
C ILE A 96 6.96 -15.55 4.28
N LEU A 97 6.26 -16.57 4.80
CA LEU A 97 6.50 -17.10 6.15
C LEU A 97 7.51 -18.25 6.20
N ARG A 98 7.78 -18.93 5.08
CA ARG A 98 8.63 -20.13 5.05
C ARG A 98 9.76 -20.06 4.04
N THR A 99 9.47 -19.70 2.78
CA THR A 99 10.46 -19.84 1.70
C THR A 99 11.44 -18.67 1.62
N ARG A 100 10.98 -17.43 1.85
CA ARG A 100 11.78 -16.21 1.72
C ARG A 100 11.52 -15.24 2.86
N PHE A 101 11.47 -15.75 4.08
CA PHE A 101 11.25 -14.94 5.28
C PHE A 101 12.25 -13.78 5.39
N ASP A 102 13.54 -14.06 5.17
CA ASP A 102 14.64 -13.08 5.27
C ASP A 102 14.52 -11.92 4.26
N ASN A 103 13.75 -12.10 3.19
CA ASN A 103 13.55 -11.09 2.16
C ASN A 103 12.44 -10.07 2.51
N TYR A 104 11.77 -10.25 3.65
CA TYR A 104 10.75 -9.35 4.17
C TYR A 104 11.16 -8.83 5.55
N PRO A 105 12.21 -7.98 5.65
CA PRO A 105 12.67 -7.45 6.93
C PRO A 105 11.54 -6.69 7.59
N LYS A 106 11.17 -7.12 8.80
CA LYS A 106 10.18 -6.45 9.63
C LYS A 106 10.85 -5.17 10.15
N GLY A 107 10.43 -4.01 9.64
CA GLY A 107 10.95 -2.73 10.14
C GLY A 107 10.77 -2.61 11.66
N PRO A 108 11.54 -1.75 12.35
CA PRO A 108 11.52 -1.64 13.80
C PRO A 108 10.11 -1.35 14.39
N GLU A 109 9.27 -0.62 13.65
CA GLU A 109 7.86 -0.39 14.03
C GLU A 109 6.99 -1.65 13.98
N TRP A 110 7.21 -2.51 12.98
CA TRP A 110 6.50 -3.78 12.85
C TRP A 110 6.99 -4.82 13.85
N GLN A 111 8.30 -4.84 14.14
CA GLN A 111 8.85 -5.66 15.23
C GLN A 111 8.22 -5.26 16.56
N ALA A 112 8.12 -3.96 16.88
CA ALA A 112 7.46 -3.50 18.11
C ALA A 112 5.97 -3.86 18.16
N ALA A 113 5.22 -3.67 17.07
CA ALA A 113 3.79 -3.98 17.02
C ALA A 113 3.48 -5.49 17.16
N PHE A 114 4.35 -6.36 16.64
CA PHE A 114 4.23 -7.81 16.79
C PHE A 114 4.91 -8.37 18.04
N HIS A 115 5.78 -7.59 18.69
CA HIS A 115 6.45 -7.96 19.94
C HIS A 115 5.42 -8.23 21.05
N ASP A 116 4.43 -7.35 21.18
CA ASP A 116 3.38 -7.48 22.21
C ASP A 116 2.37 -8.60 21.88
N LEU A 117 2.16 -8.90 20.59
CA LEU A 117 1.16 -9.87 20.15
C LEU A 117 1.70 -11.32 20.08
N LEU A 118 3.00 -11.49 19.81
CA LEU A 118 3.66 -12.80 19.60
C LEU A 118 4.71 -13.13 20.67
N GLY A 119 5.03 -12.20 21.57
CA GLY A 119 6.08 -12.34 22.59
C GLY A 119 7.49 -12.53 21.99
N GLN A 120 8.47 -12.90 22.82
CA GLN A 120 9.81 -13.32 22.37
C GLN A 120 9.83 -14.71 21.68
N GLY A 121 8.70 -15.13 21.10
CA GLY A 121 8.56 -16.44 20.47
C GLY A 121 9.15 -16.50 19.06
N ILE A 122 9.35 -17.74 18.58
CA ILE A 122 9.97 -18.26 17.34
C ILE A 122 9.72 -17.45 16.03
N PHE A 123 8.77 -16.52 16.00
CA PHE A 123 8.50 -15.63 14.85
C PHE A 123 9.28 -14.31 14.85
N ASN A 124 9.97 -13.94 15.93
CA ASN A 124 10.71 -12.67 16.06
C ASN A 124 12.24 -12.83 16.19
N SER A 125 12.76 -14.06 16.16
CA SER A 125 14.20 -14.28 15.98
C SER A 125 14.50 -14.23 14.49
N ASP A 126 15.15 -13.16 14.04
CA ASP A 126 15.88 -13.19 12.78
C ASP A 126 16.83 -14.40 12.85
N GLY A 127 16.73 -15.29 11.87
CA GLY A 127 17.69 -16.37 11.69
C GLY A 127 19.05 -15.82 11.31
#